data_AF-A0A962UML1-F1
#
_entry.id   AF-A0A962UML1-F1
#
_cell.length_a   1.000
_cell.length_b   1.000
_cell.length_c   1.000
_cell.angle_alpha   90.00
_cell.angle_beta   90.00
_cell.angle_gamma   90.00
#
_symmetry.space_group_name_H-M   'P 1'
#
loop_
_entity.id
_entity.type
_entity.pdbx_description
1 polymer ?
#
loop_
_entity_poly.entity_id
_entity_poly.type
_entity_poly.pdbx_seq_one_letter_code
_entity_poly.pdbx_strand_id
1 'polypeptide(L)' 'PILSGKAVERISNSALDELVVTDSIALSDAARKCGRIRQLSVAALLGETIRRIRDEESVSSLYVD' A
#
# COMPACT_ATOMS: atom_id res chain seq x y z
N PRO A 1 -1.94 5.19 -0.92
CA PRO A 1 -2.00 5.88 -2.24
C PRO A 1 -3.11 6.94 -2.26
N ILE A 2 -2.95 8.04 -3.01
CA ILE A 2 -3.88 9.18 -2.96
C ILE A 2 -5.10 9.00 -3.87
N LEU A 3 -4.90 8.51 -5.12
CA LEU A 3 -5.95 8.22 -6.11
C LEU A 3 -7.08 9.29 -6.19
N SER A 4 -6.68 10.56 -6.32
CA SER A 4 -7.60 11.71 -6.30
C SER A 4 -8.34 11.93 -7.61
N GLY A 5 -9.44 12.70 -7.55
CA GLY A 5 -10.22 13.10 -8.72
C GLY A 5 -10.70 11.91 -9.54
N LYS A 6 -10.40 11.91 -10.84
CA LYS A 6 -10.79 10.85 -11.78
C LYS A 6 -9.82 9.64 -11.82
N ALA A 7 -8.93 9.49 -10.84
CA ALA A 7 -7.92 8.43 -10.87
C ALA A 7 -8.55 7.02 -10.95
N VAL A 8 -9.54 6.73 -10.11
CA VAL A 8 -10.22 5.40 -10.09
C VAL A 8 -10.93 5.13 -11.43
N GLU A 9 -11.62 6.12 -11.99
CA GLU A 9 -12.27 6.03 -13.30
C GLU A 9 -11.26 5.70 -14.40
N ARG A 10 -10.12 6.40 -14.42
CA ARG A 10 -9.05 6.16 -15.40
C ARG A 10 -8.47 4.76 -15.28
N ILE A 11 -8.24 4.28 -14.06
CA ILE A 11 -7.73 2.92 -13.82
C ILE A 11 -8.75 1.88 -14.30
N SER A 12 -10.03 2.07 -13.96
CA SER A 12 -11.14 1.20 -14.41
C SER A 12 -11.37 1.22 -15.92
N ASN A 13 -10.89 2.23 -16.65
CA ASN A 13 -10.99 2.30 -18.12
C ASN A 13 -9.64 2.11 -18.83
N SER A 14 -8.56 1.86 -18.08
CA SER A 14 -7.22 1.70 -18.65
C SER A 14 -6.97 0.27 -19.15
N ALA A 15 -5.87 0.12 -19.88
CA ALA A 15 -5.32 -1.16 -20.29
C ALA A 15 -4.52 -1.88 -19.19
N LEU A 16 -4.56 -1.40 -17.94
CA LEU A 16 -3.85 -2.05 -16.84
C LEU A 16 -4.50 -3.38 -16.48
N ASP A 17 -3.68 -4.39 -16.22
CA ASP A 17 -4.14 -5.65 -15.64
C ASP A 17 -4.39 -5.48 -14.12
N GLU A 18 -3.42 -4.92 -13.40
CA GLU A 18 -3.50 -4.68 -11.96
C GLU A 18 -2.68 -3.44 -11.54
N LEU A 19 -3.21 -2.69 -10.57
CA LEU A 19 -2.50 -1.65 -9.82
C LEU A 19 -2.36 -2.10 -8.36
N VAL A 20 -1.12 -2.42 -7.98
CA VAL A 20 -0.79 -2.83 -6.60
C VAL A 20 -0.38 -1.61 -5.79
N VAL A 21 -0.99 -1.44 -4.62
CA VAL A 21 -0.75 -0.30 -3.72
C VAL A 21 -0.64 -0.76 -2.27
N THR A 22 -0.05 0.06 -1.41
CA THR A 22 -0.04 -0.20 0.04
C THR A 22 -1.26 0.38 0.76
N ASP A 23 -1.51 -0.07 1.99
CA ASP A 23 -2.50 0.49 2.92
C ASP A 23 -2.01 1.68 3.75
N SER A 24 -0.92 2.32 3.31
CA SER A 24 -0.40 3.56 3.89
C SER A 24 -1.42 4.71 3.93
N ILE A 25 -2.41 4.70 3.05
CA ILE A 25 -3.57 5.59 3.06
C ILE A 25 -4.80 4.72 2.80
N ALA A 26 -5.85 4.89 3.60
CA ALA A 26 -7.11 4.19 3.42
C ALA A 26 -7.71 4.47 2.04
N LEU A 27 -8.09 3.42 1.32
CA LEU A 27 -8.79 3.58 0.04
C LEU A 27 -10.21 4.09 0.25
N SER A 28 -10.63 4.96 -0.67
CA SER A 28 -12.04 5.32 -0.84
C SER A 28 -12.86 4.11 -1.28
N ASP A 29 -14.16 4.14 -1.04
CA ASP A 29 -15.06 3.04 -1.44
C ASP A 29 -15.02 2.75 -2.94
N ALA A 30 -14.87 3.78 -3.77
CA ALA A 30 -14.73 3.62 -5.22
C ALA A 30 -13.45 2.84 -5.57
N ALA A 31 -12.32 3.15 -4.92
CA ALA A 31 -11.07 2.44 -5.15
C ALA A 31 -11.12 1.01 -4.62
N ARG A 32 -11.77 0.75 -3.47
CA ARG A 32 -11.97 -0.60 -2.93
C ARG A 32 -12.82 -1.50 -3.83
N LYS A 33 -13.77 -0.91 -4.57
CA LYS A 33 -14.64 -1.61 -5.51
C LYS A 33 -14.03 -1.77 -6.91
N CYS A 34 -12.90 -1.13 -7.20
CA CYS A 34 -12.22 -1.27 -8.48
C CYS A 34 -11.46 -2.60 -8.50
N GLY A 35 -11.93 -3.56 -9.30
CA GLY A 35 -11.34 -4.90 -9.39
C GLY A 35 -9.89 -4.95 -9.89
N ARG A 36 -9.37 -3.84 -10.45
CA ARG A 36 -7.96 -3.72 -10.85
C ARG A 36 -7.05 -3.19 -9.75
N ILE A 37 -7.58 -2.72 -8.62
CA ILE A 37 -6.76 -2.16 -7.55
C ILE A 37 -6.63 -3.21 -6.45
N ARG A 38 -5.40 -3.67 -6.21
CA ARG A 38 -5.09 -4.58 -5.11
C ARG A 38 -4.29 -3.86 -4.05
N GLN A 39 -4.80 -3.88 -2.83
CA GLN A 39 -4.13 -3.28 -1.67
C GLN A 39 -3.36 -4.33 -0.87
N LEU A 40 -2.10 -4.04 -0.56
CA LEU A 40 -1.23 -4.82 0.30
C LEU A 40 -1.02 -4.09 1.62
N SER A 41 -0.97 -4.86 2.72
CA SER A 41 -0.71 -4.27 4.02
C SER A 41 0.78 -4.06 4.26
N VAL A 42 1.14 -2.88 4.78
CA VAL A 42 2.48 -2.59 5.33
C VAL A 42 2.51 -2.61 6.86
N ALA A 43 1.39 -2.96 7.51
CA ALA A 43 1.26 -2.94 8.97
C ALA A 43 2.34 -3.79 9.68
N ALA A 44 2.64 -4.98 9.16
CA ALA A 44 3.65 -5.86 9.73
C ALA A 44 5.06 -5.23 9.67
N LEU A 45 5.43 -4.64 8.52
CA LEU A 45 6.72 -3.98 8.34
C LEU A 45 6.87 -2.76 9.27
N LEU A 46 5.82 -1.94 9.38
CA LEU A 46 5.80 -0.78 10.27
C LEU A 46 5.85 -1.19 11.74
N GLY A 47 5.09 -2.21 12.14
CA GLY A 47 5.07 -2.72 13.51
C GLY A 47 6.43 -3.26 13.94
N GLU A 48 7.07 -4.04 13.07
CA GLU A 48 8.43 -4.56 13.33
C GLU A 48 9.47 -3.43 13.37
N THR A 49 9.35 -2.43 12.50
CA THR A 49 10.22 -1.25 12.53
C THR A 49 10.13 -0.53 13.87
N ILE A 50 8.91 -0.30 14.39
CA ILE A 50 8.69 0.33 15.71
C ILE A 50 9.31 -0.52 16.82
N ARG A 51 9.09 -1.84 16.79
CA ARG A 51 9.66 -2.77 17.77
C ARG A 51 11.19 -2.66 17.82
N ARG A 52 11.85 -2.72 16.66
CA ARG A 52 13.31 -2.64 16.56
C ARG A 52 13.88 -1.32 17.02
N ILE A 53 13.23 -0.20 16.72
CA ILE A 53 13.63 1.11 17.25
C ILE A 53 13.59 1.11 18.79
N ARG A 54 12.53 0.52 19.36
CA ARG A 54 12.37 0.42 20.81
C ARG A 54 13.37 -0.54 21.46
N ASP A 55 13.78 -1.59 20.76
CA ASP A 55 14.74 -2.60 21.26
C ASP A 55 16.21 -2.30 20.84
N GLU A 56 16.47 -1.13 20.23
CA GLU A 56 17.78 -0.73 19.67
C GLU A 56 18.38 -1.75 18.67
N GLU A 57 17.50 -2.50 18.01
CA GLU A 57 17.87 -3.44 16.96
C GLU A 57 18.00 -2.74 15.60
N SER A 58 18.79 -3.33 14.70
CA SER A 58 18.99 -2.78 13.37
C SER A 58 17.70 -2.81 12.54
N VAL A 59 17.21 -1.64 12.12
CA VAL A 59 16.11 -1.53 11.14
C VAL A 59 16.56 -1.95 9.74
N SER A 60 17.85 -1.77 9.39
CA SER A 60 18.35 -2.10 8.06
C SER A 60 18.26 -3.59 7.74
N SER A 61 18.25 -4.46 8.77
CA SER A 61 18.09 -5.89 8.54
C SER A 61 16.66 -6.34 8.19
N LEU A 62 15.68 -5.41 8.08
CA LEU A 62 14.38 -5.67 7.46
C LEU A 62 14.40 -5.63 5.93
N TYR A 63 15.50 -5.13 5.35
CA TYR A 63 15.64 -4.88 3.92
C TYR A 63 16.81 -5.66 3.32
N VAL A 64 17.23 -6.76 3.97
CA VAL A 64 18.25 -7.66 3.41
C VAL A 64 17.54 -8.61 2.44
N ASP A 65 18.00 -8.61 1.19
CA ASP A 65 17.68 -9.63 0.19
C ASP A 65 18.33 -10.98 0.53
#